data_AF-A0A5B0J8Z7-F1
#
_entry.id   AF-A0A5B0J8Z7-F1
#
_cell.length_a   1.000
_cell.length_b   1.000
_cell.length_c   1.000
_cell.angle_alpha   90.00
_cell.angle_beta   90.00
_cell.angle_gamma   90.00
#
_symmetry.space_group_name_H-M   'P 1'
#
loop_
_entity.id
_entity.type
_entity.pdbx_description
1 polymer ?
#
loop_
_entity_poly.entity_id
_entity_poly.type
_entity_poly.pdbx_seq_one_letter_code
_entity_poly.pdbx_strand_id
1 'polypeptide(L)'
;MKHTRGIRLEPWQRAVVVTRPGRLLRGLFHSDGCRTTNRVRAVLADGSVREYSYPRWFFDNTSEGIMRLAEGALDLLGIAHRRARRTCPSVARADAVAELDAAIGPKT
;
A
#
# COMPACT_ATOMS: atom_id res chain seq x y z
N MET A 1 -6.58 -25.62 -4.71
CA MET A 1 -5.28 -24.93 -4.60
C MET A 1 -5.29 -23.69 -5.53
N LYS A 2 -5.82 -22.53 -5.10
CA LYS A 2 -6.03 -21.37 -5.99
C LYS A 2 -4.84 -20.40 -6.07
N HIS A 3 -3.95 -20.43 -5.07
CA HIS A 3 -2.86 -19.47 -4.90
C HIS A 3 -1.52 -19.90 -5.51
N THR A 4 -1.49 -21.03 -6.25
CA THR A 4 -0.27 -21.54 -6.89
C THR A 4 -0.18 -21.22 -8.38
N ARG A 5 -1.23 -20.63 -8.96
CA ARG A 5 -1.18 -20.15 -10.33
C ARG A 5 -0.31 -18.89 -10.40
N GLY A 6 0.70 -18.92 -11.25
CA GLY A 6 1.51 -17.74 -11.53
C GLY A 6 0.64 -16.65 -12.16
N ILE A 7 0.60 -15.47 -11.53
CA ILE A 7 -0.02 -14.28 -12.12
C ILE A 7 1.06 -13.55 -12.89
N ARG A 8 0.93 -13.55 -14.22
CA ARG A 8 1.80 -12.81 -15.13
C ARG A 8 0.92 -11.91 -15.99
N LEU A 9 1.36 -10.68 -16.16
CA LEU A 9 0.71 -9.74 -17.05
C LEU A 9 1.18 -9.96 -18.48
N GLU A 10 0.23 -10.04 -19.41
CA GLU A 10 0.51 -9.94 -20.82
C GLU A 10 1.11 -8.55 -21.16
N PRO A 11 1.85 -8.40 -22.27
CA PRO A 11 2.51 -7.15 -22.62
C PRO A 11 1.57 -5.93 -22.60
N TRP A 12 0.35 -6.07 -23.12
CA TRP A 12 -0.63 -4.99 -23.12
C TRP A 12 -1.14 -4.65 -21.71
N GLN A 13 -1.30 -5.64 -20.83
CA GLN A 13 -1.69 -5.41 -19.43
C GLN A 13 -0.57 -4.67 -18.69
N ARG A 14 0.68 -5.07 -18.92
CA ARG A 14 1.84 -4.39 -18.36
C ARG A 14 1.90 -2.93 -18.81
N ALA A 15 1.66 -2.65 -20.09
CA ALA A 15 1.62 -1.28 -20.60
C ALA A 15 0.55 -0.43 -19.89
N VAL A 16 -0.64 -0.99 -19.66
CA VAL A 16 -1.70 -0.31 -18.90
C VAL A 16 -1.27 -0.02 -17.46
N VAL A 17 -0.69 -1.00 -16.77
CA VAL A 17 -0.25 -0.84 -15.37
C VAL A 17 0.87 0.20 -15.27
N VAL A 18 1.85 0.18 -16.17
CA VAL A 18 2.96 1.16 -16.17
C VAL A 18 2.45 2.57 -16.46
N THR A 19 1.49 2.73 -17.37
CA THR A 19 0.96 4.05 -17.74
C THR A 19 0.03 4.61 -16.66
N ARG A 20 -0.66 3.75 -15.89
CA ARG A 20 -1.68 4.15 -14.91
C ARG A 20 -1.63 3.29 -13.63
N PRO A 21 -0.51 3.27 -12.89
CA PRO A 21 -0.35 2.38 -11.73
C PRO A 21 -1.37 2.67 -10.61
N GLY A 22 -1.73 3.95 -10.40
CA GLY A 22 -2.74 4.34 -9.42
C GLY A 22 -4.13 3.71 -9.65
N ARG A 23 -4.51 3.43 -10.91
CA ARG A 23 -5.80 2.76 -11.21
C ARG A 23 -5.80 1.31 -10.73
N LEU A 24 -4.68 0.61 -10.89
CA LEU A 24 -4.51 -0.75 -10.36
C LEU A 24 -4.54 -0.73 -8.83
N LEU A 25 -3.71 0.14 -8.23
CA LEU A 25 -3.62 0.27 -6.76
C LEU A 25 -4.98 0.61 -6.14
N ARG A 26 -5.75 1.50 -6.77
CA ARG A 26 -7.11 1.80 -6.32
C ARG A 26 -7.96 0.55 -6.24
N GLY A 27 -7.98 -0.27 -7.29
CA GLY A 27 -8.71 -1.55 -7.26
C GLY A 27 -8.26 -2.45 -6.11
N LEU A 28 -6.95 -2.68 -5.97
CA LEU A 28 -6.38 -3.59 -4.98
C LEU A 28 -6.61 -3.12 -3.52
N PHE A 29 -6.27 -1.87 -3.20
CA PHE A 29 -6.42 -1.34 -1.86
C PHE A 29 -7.88 -1.08 -1.48
N HIS A 30 -8.75 -0.76 -2.45
CA HIS A 30 -10.18 -0.61 -2.18
C HIS A 30 -10.89 -1.96 -2.03
N SER A 31 -10.42 -3.04 -2.66
CA SER A 31 -11.00 -4.38 -2.45
C SER A 31 -10.46 -5.06 -1.20
N ASP A 32 -9.15 -5.28 -1.11
CA ASP A 32 -8.52 -6.15 -0.10
C ASP A 32 -7.61 -5.38 0.85
N GLY A 33 -7.65 -4.04 0.77
CA GLY A 33 -6.93 -3.17 1.70
C GLY A 33 -7.79 -2.59 2.81
N CYS A 34 -7.13 -2.06 3.83
CA CYS A 34 -7.77 -1.24 4.86
C CYS A 34 -6.97 0.03 5.10
N ARG A 35 -7.68 1.11 5.43
CA ARG A 35 -7.11 2.39 5.84
C ARG A 35 -7.50 2.61 7.29
N THR A 36 -6.51 2.69 8.17
CA THR A 36 -6.75 2.85 9.61
C THR A 36 -5.95 4.01 10.17
N THR A 37 -6.38 4.55 11.31
CA THR A 37 -5.64 5.60 12.01
C THR A 37 -4.57 4.94 12.88
N ASN A 38 -3.30 5.27 12.62
CA ASN A 38 -2.19 4.93 13.49
C ASN A 38 -2.02 6.03 14.54
N ARG A 39 -1.93 5.67 15.83
CA ARG A 39 -1.62 6.59 16.93
C ARG A 39 -0.22 6.28 17.44
N VAL A 40 0.64 7.29 17.45
CA VAL A 40 2.02 7.17 17.93
C VAL A 40 2.22 8.09 19.12
N ARG A 41 2.80 7.53 20.18
CA ARG A 41 3.25 8.28 21.36
C ARG A 41 4.77 8.25 21.36
N ALA A 42 5.39 9.42 21.30
CA ALA A 42 6.84 9.59 21.35
C ALA A 42 7.21 10.35 22.63
N VAL A 43 8.17 9.82 23.39
CA VAL A 43 8.78 10.53 24.51
C VAL A 43 9.86 11.46 23.95
N LEU A 44 9.77 12.74 24.24
CA LEU A 44 10.73 13.75 23.81
C LEU A 44 11.93 13.79 24.78
N ALA A 45 13.01 14.43 24.35
CA ALA A 45 14.25 14.51 25.13
C ALA A 45 14.07 15.23 26.49
N ASP A 46 13.05 16.07 26.62
CA ASP A 46 12.67 16.76 27.86
C ASP A 46 11.75 15.94 28.79
N GLY A 47 11.44 14.69 28.42
CA GLY A 47 10.55 13.81 29.17
C GLY A 47 9.05 14.03 28.90
N SER A 48 8.68 15.02 28.09
CA SER A 48 7.28 15.21 27.68
C SER A 48 6.85 14.16 26.66
N VAL A 49 5.53 13.89 26.58
CA VAL A 49 4.96 12.93 25.62
C VAL A 49 4.27 13.69 24.50
N ARG A 50 4.72 13.45 23.26
CA ARG A 50 4.02 13.91 22.06
C ARG A 50 3.19 12.76 21.50
N GLU A 51 1.88 13.00 21.38
CA GLU A 51 0.98 12.10 20.66
C GLU A 51 0.64 12.69 19.29
N TYR A 52 0.72 11.86 18.27
CA TYR A 52 0.29 12.22 16.92
C TYR A 52 -0.38 11.05 16.23
N SER A 53 -1.35 11.35 15.38
CA SER A 53 -2.09 10.35 14.62
C SER A 53 -1.98 10.61 13.13
N TYR A 54 -1.87 9.53 12.36
CA TYR A 54 -1.81 9.59 10.91
C TYR A 54 -2.47 8.34 10.31
N PRO A 55 -3.09 8.46 9.13
CA PRO A 55 -3.63 7.30 8.43
C PRO A 55 -2.50 6.34 8.00
N ARG A 56 -2.82 5.05 7.91
CA ARG A 56 -1.95 3.99 7.37
C ARG A 56 -2.77 3.07 6.49
N TRP A 57 -2.19 2.64 5.38
CA TRP A 57 -2.77 1.64 4.50
C TRP A 57 -2.14 0.26 4.73
N PHE A 58 -2.98 -0.75 4.66
CA PHE A 58 -2.61 -2.15 4.55
C PHE A 58 -3.29 -2.74 3.33
N PHE A 59 -2.64 -3.72 2.70
CA PHE A 59 -3.21 -4.57 1.67
C PHE A 59 -3.00 -6.02 2.12
N ASP A 60 -4.04 -6.85 2.20
CA ASP A 60 -3.89 -8.26 2.63
C ASP A 60 -4.26 -9.21 1.50
N ASN A 61 -3.29 -10.00 1.04
CA ASN A 61 -3.53 -10.99 0.01
C ASN A 61 -2.56 -12.18 0.15
N THR A 62 -3.07 -13.40 -0.01
CA THR A 62 -2.25 -14.61 0.07
C THR A 62 -1.53 -14.94 -1.24
N SER A 63 -1.91 -14.30 -2.35
CA SER A 63 -1.26 -14.48 -3.64
C SER A 63 0.01 -13.65 -3.76
N GLU A 64 1.16 -14.32 -3.82
CA GLU A 64 2.46 -13.66 -4.04
C GLU A 64 2.50 -12.86 -5.35
N GLY A 65 1.82 -13.34 -6.40
CA GLY A 65 1.73 -12.61 -7.66
C GLY A 65 0.97 -11.29 -7.53
N ILE A 66 -0.16 -11.28 -6.81
CA ILE A 66 -0.93 -10.03 -6.59
C ILE A 66 -0.13 -9.07 -5.71
N MET A 67 0.52 -9.57 -4.66
CA MET A 67 1.36 -8.73 -3.80
C MET A 67 2.48 -8.07 -4.59
N ARG A 68 3.20 -8.81 -5.45
CA ARG A 68 4.24 -8.24 -6.30
C ARG A 68 3.71 -7.21 -7.29
N LEU A 69 2.48 -7.38 -7.80
CA LEU A 69 1.84 -6.37 -8.63
C LEU A 69 1.50 -5.10 -7.85
N ALA A 70 1.01 -5.23 -6.62
CA ALA A 70 0.75 -4.09 -5.75
C ALA A 70 2.06 -3.35 -5.42
N GLU A 71 3.09 -4.07 -4.99
CA GLU A 71 4.41 -3.51 -4.66
C GLU A 71 5.05 -2.83 -5.86
N GLY A 72 5.08 -3.50 -7.03
CA GLY A 72 5.63 -2.90 -8.24
C GLY A 72 4.87 -1.65 -8.71
N ALA A 73 3.56 -1.59 -8.50
CA ALA A 73 2.78 -0.39 -8.80
C ALA A 73 3.01 0.74 -7.79
N LEU A 74 3.29 0.43 -6.51
CA LEU A 74 3.74 1.42 -5.52
C LEU A 74 5.14 1.95 -5.88
N ASP A 75 6.05 1.06 -6.29
CA ASP A 75 7.41 1.41 -6.72
C ASP A 75 7.39 2.34 -7.95
N LEU A 76 6.51 2.08 -8.93
CA LEU A 76 6.31 2.95 -10.10
C LEU A 76 5.84 4.37 -9.73
N LEU A 77 5.15 4.52 -8.59
CA LEU A 77 4.74 5.82 -8.06
C LEU A 77 5.75 6.43 -7.08
N GLY A 78 6.85 5.72 -6.75
CA GLY A 78 7.80 6.15 -5.73
C GLY A 78 7.27 6.09 -4.29
N ILE A 79 6.12 5.43 -4.07
CA ILE A 79 5.45 5.41 -2.76
C ILE A 79 6.15 4.41 -1.85
N ALA A 80 6.74 4.90 -0.75
CA ALA A 80 7.44 4.05 0.20
C ALA A 80 6.49 3.05 0.89
N HIS A 81 6.81 1.76 0.76
CA HIS A 81 6.03 0.67 1.33
C HIS A 81 6.92 -0.41 1.96
N ARG A 82 6.33 -1.22 2.84
CA ARG A 82 6.97 -2.38 3.45
C ARG A 82 5.95 -3.45 3.76
N ARG A 83 6.33 -4.72 3.58
CA ARG A 83 5.57 -5.86 4.12
C ARG A 83 5.60 -5.85 5.65
N ALA A 84 4.45 -5.58 6.27
CA ALA A 84 4.25 -5.70 7.72
C ALA A 84 4.26 -7.19 8.17
N ARG A 85 3.79 -8.07 7.27
CA ARG A 85 3.95 -9.53 7.32
C ARG A 85 4.01 -10.06 5.88
N ARG A 86 4.35 -11.33 5.69
CA ARG A 86 4.53 -11.95 4.37
C ARG A 86 3.38 -11.67 3.39
N THR A 87 2.14 -11.66 3.87
CA THR A 87 0.93 -11.48 3.06
C THR A 87 0.39 -10.04 3.05
N CYS A 88 1.12 -9.09 3.64
CA CYS A 88 0.57 -7.76 3.89
C CYS A 88 1.57 -6.62 3.65
N PRO A 89 1.67 -6.11 2.41
CA PRO A 89 2.24 -4.80 2.13
C PRO A 89 1.51 -3.70 2.90
N SER A 90 2.26 -2.70 3.34
CA SER A 90 1.71 -1.56 4.07
C SER A 90 2.42 -0.27 3.69
N VAL A 91 1.65 0.82 3.64
CA VAL A 91 2.12 2.19 3.42
C VAL A 91 1.84 2.96 4.70
N ALA A 92 2.90 3.27 5.44
CA ALA A 92 2.80 3.72 6.83
C ALA A 92 3.48 5.06 7.10
N ARG A 93 4.35 5.54 6.20
CA ARG A 93 4.95 6.86 6.38
C ARG A 93 3.93 7.92 5.97
N ALA A 94 3.84 9.01 6.73
CA ALA A 94 2.80 10.02 6.54
C ALA A 94 2.84 10.66 5.13
N ASP A 95 4.04 10.88 4.60
CA ASP A 95 4.31 11.34 3.23
C ASP A 95 3.75 10.34 2.20
N ALA A 96 4.16 9.08 2.29
CA ALA A 96 3.75 8.02 1.39
C ALA A 96 2.24 7.73 1.44
N VAL A 97 1.61 7.91 2.60
CA VAL A 97 0.15 7.77 2.74
C VAL A 97 -0.58 8.90 2.04
N ALA A 98 -0.10 10.13 2.15
CA ALA A 98 -0.69 11.27 1.43
C ALA A 98 -0.55 11.10 -0.09
N GLU A 99 0.60 10.63 -0.57
CA GLU A 99 0.82 10.30 -1.99
C GLU A 99 -0.13 9.20 -2.47
N LEU A 100 -0.28 8.13 -1.68
CA LEU A 100 -1.20 7.05 -2.02
C LEU A 100 -2.65 7.55 -2.05
N ASP A 101 -3.09 8.28 -1.03
CA ASP A 101 -4.44 8.86 -0.98
C ASP A 101 -4.72 9.78 -2.18
N ALA A 102 -3.74 10.58 -2.61
CA ALA A 102 -3.84 11.40 -3.82
C ALA A 102 -3.97 10.55 -5.10
N ALA A 103 -3.24 9.43 -5.17
CA ALA A 103 -3.24 8.55 -6.35
C ALA A 103 -4.51 7.68 -6.47
N ILE A 104 -5.07 7.20 -5.36
CA ILE A 104 -6.15 6.21 -5.36
C ILE A 104 -7.48 6.72 -4.82
N GLY A 105 -7.49 7.90 -4.20
CA GLY A 105 -8.60 8.43 -3.43
C GLY A 105 -8.72 7.73 -2.07
N PRO A 106 -9.04 8.48 -0.99
CA PRO A 106 -9.19 7.88 0.33
C PRO A 106 -10.33 6.86 0.34
N LYS A 107 -10.15 5.78 1.11
CA LYS A 107 -11.23 4.84 1.44
C LYS A 107 -11.94 5.35 2.69
N THR A 108 -13.17 5.81 2.50
CA THR A 108 -14.13 6.18 3.55
C THR A 108 -14.85 4.96 4.07
#